data_AF-A0A8C3GB65-F1
#
_entry.id   AF-A0A8C3GB65-F1
#
_cell.length_a   1.000
_cell.length_b   1.000
_cell.length_c   1.000
_cell.angle_alpha   90.00
_cell.angle_beta   90.00
_cell.angle_gamma   90.00
#
_symmetry.space_group_name_H-M   'P 1'
#
loop_
_entity.id
_entity.type
_entity.pdbx_description
1 polymer ?
#
loop_
_entity_poly.entity_id
_entity_poly.type
_entity_poly.pdbx_seq_one_letter_code
_entity_poly.pdbx_strand_id
1 'polypeptide(L)'
;MGGEHARRRPTLPSTHILAMHVQQLEIGAFTLTTGAYKWTKLRSIAKVVCQVHAFQEAVYPYSPDRELQAYLQRRIARLATSDIHLLAADSDAGLQQTSERQTRKMKDKLKRVKATFQ
;
A
#
# COMPACT_ATOMS: atom_id res chain seq x y z
N MET A 1 15.74 -34.53 2.43
CA MET A 1 14.42 -34.05 1.97
C MET A 1 14.39 -32.53 2.11
N GLY A 2 14.89 -31.82 1.10
CA GLY A 2 14.85 -30.36 1.06
C GLY A 2 13.48 -29.94 0.55
N GLY A 3 12.63 -29.44 1.45
CA GLY A 3 11.36 -28.85 1.06
C GLY A 3 11.64 -27.66 0.16
N GLU A 4 11.21 -27.76 -1.09
CA GLU A 4 11.21 -26.68 -2.05
C GLU A 4 10.62 -25.45 -1.37
N HIS A 5 11.45 -24.45 -1.08
CA HIS A 5 10.99 -23.15 -0.61
C HIS A 5 10.14 -22.58 -1.73
N ALA A 6 8.84 -22.87 -1.70
CA ALA A 6 7.84 -22.30 -2.60
C ALA A 6 8.14 -20.81 -2.66
N ARG A 7 8.69 -20.35 -3.80
CA ARG A 7 9.26 -19.02 -3.97
C ARG A 7 8.29 -18.00 -3.41
N ARG A 8 8.59 -17.51 -2.20
CA ARG A 8 7.68 -16.69 -1.42
C ARG A 8 7.54 -15.39 -2.18
N ARG A 9 6.35 -15.12 -2.73
CA ARG A 9 6.12 -13.91 -3.52
C ARG A 9 6.42 -12.70 -2.62
N PRO A 10 7.18 -11.71 -3.11
CA PRO A 10 7.46 -10.51 -2.33
C PRO A 10 6.15 -9.78 -2.03
N THR A 11 5.93 -9.42 -0.77
CA THR A 11 4.73 -8.70 -0.32
C THR A 11 5.12 -7.56 0.61
N LEU A 12 4.48 -6.40 0.41
CA LEU A 12 4.63 -5.24 1.29
C LEU A 12 3.42 -5.14 2.23
N PRO A 13 3.55 -5.52 3.51
CA PRO A 13 2.48 -5.36 4.48
C PRO A 13 2.26 -3.88 4.82
N SER A 14 1.06 -3.54 5.30
CA SER A 14 0.78 -2.21 5.85
C SER A 14 1.59 -1.98 7.13
N THR A 15 2.48 -0.97 7.09
CA THR A 15 3.31 -0.57 8.23
C THR A 15 2.46 -0.11 9.42
N HIS A 16 1.34 0.56 9.15
CA HIS A 16 0.44 1.06 10.19
C HIS A 16 -0.20 -0.08 10.99
N ILE A 17 -0.66 -1.14 10.32
CA ILE A 17 -1.26 -2.31 10.99
C ILE A 17 -0.23 -3.01 11.88
N LEU A 18 1.00 -3.18 11.38
CA LEU A 18 2.09 -3.78 12.16
C LEU A 18 2.45 -2.94 13.39
N ALA A 19 2.53 -1.62 13.23
CA ALA A 19 2.79 -0.69 14.32
C ALA A 19 1.70 -0.76 15.40
N MET A 20 0.41 -0.75 14.99
CA MET A 20 -0.70 -0.94 15.91
C MET A 20 -0.62 -2.27 16.65
N HIS A 21 -0.25 -3.34 15.96
CA HIS A 21 -0.12 -4.66 16.58
C HIS A 21 1.00 -4.69 17.64
N VAL A 22 2.16 -4.09 17.35
CA VAL A 22 3.24 -3.95 18.34
C VAL A 22 2.78 -3.10 19.52
N GLN A 23 2.12 -1.97 19.28
CA GLN A 23 1.60 -1.11 20.34
C GLN A 23 0.64 -1.88 21.27
N GLN A 24 -0.27 -2.68 20.70
CA GLN A 24 -1.17 -3.53 21.50
C GLN A 24 -0.40 -4.53 22.37
N LEU A 25 0.68 -5.12 21.83
CA LEU A 25 1.55 -6.02 22.59
C LEU A 25 2.33 -5.29 23.69
N GLU A 26 2.56 -3.98 23.56
CA GLU A 26 3.29 -3.17 24.54
C GLU A 26 2.42 -2.67 25.70
N ILE A 27 1.09 -2.72 25.59
CA ILE A 27 0.17 -2.28 26.66
C ILE A 27 0.47 -3.01 27.99
N GLY A 28 0.43 -2.26 29.09
CA GLY A 28 0.69 -2.75 30.45
C GLY A 28 2.17 -2.90 30.81
N ALA A 29 2.46 -3.34 32.03
CA ALA A 29 3.84 -3.41 32.53
C ALA A 29 4.71 -4.41 31.76
N PHE A 30 5.93 -4.00 31.38
CA PHE A 30 6.92 -4.82 30.66
C PHE A 30 7.82 -5.64 31.60
N THR A 31 7.97 -5.15 32.82
CA THR A 31 8.74 -5.75 33.89
C THR A 31 7.82 -6.28 35.00
N LEU A 32 8.33 -7.24 35.76
CA LEU A 32 7.77 -7.67 37.03
C LEU A 32 8.20 -6.70 38.14
N THR A 33 7.57 -6.80 39.31
CA THR A 33 7.98 -6.02 40.50
C THR A 33 9.41 -6.31 40.94
N THR A 34 9.97 -7.46 40.54
CA THR A 34 11.37 -7.84 40.72
C THR A 34 12.34 -7.15 39.75
N GLY A 35 11.84 -6.37 38.80
CA GLY A 35 12.63 -5.77 37.72
C GLY A 35 12.88 -6.69 36.52
N ALA A 36 12.59 -7.99 36.64
CA ALA A 36 12.77 -8.95 35.54
C ALA A 36 11.77 -8.70 34.40
N TYR A 37 12.20 -8.94 33.15
CA TYR A 37 11.34 -8.80 31.98
C TYR A 37 10.32 -9.93 31.87
N LYS A 38 9.10 -9.59 31.43
CA LYS A 38 8.08 -10.59 31.13
C LYS A 38 8.42 -11.33 29.84
N TRP A 39 8.92 -12.56 29.97
CA TRP A 39 9.33 -13.40 28.84
C TRP A 39 8.23 -13.62 27.80
N THR A 40 6.98 -13.79 28.23
CA THR A 40 5.82 -13.94 27.33
C THR A 40 5.67 -12.72 26.41
N LYS A 41 5.89 -11.51 26.93
CA LYS A 41 5.80 -10.25 26.19
C LYS A 41 6.93 -10.11 25.18
N LEU A 42 8.17 -10.38 25.62
CA LEU A 42 9.34 -10.42 24.73
C LEU A 42 9.15 -11.42 23.58
N ARG A 43 8.67 -12.63 23.89
CA ARG A 43 8.41 -13.67 22.88
C ARG A 43 7.34 -13.24 21.87
N SER A 44 6.26 -12.60 22.32
CA SER A 44 5.21 -12.12 21.42
C SER A 44 5.70 -11.03 20.49
N ILE A 45 6.44 -10.05 20.99
CA ILE A 45 7.03 -8.98 20.15
C ILE A 45 8.05 -9.56 19.16
N ALA A 46 8.92 -10.45 19.62
CA ALA A 46 9.91 -11.12 18.77
C ALA A 46 9.25 -11.85 17.59
N LYS A 47 8.08 -12.49 17.79
CA LYS A 47 7.34 -13.13 16.69
C LYS A 47 6.94 -12.13 15.61
N VAL A 48 6.45 -10.96 15.99
CA VAL A 48 6.07 -9.90 15.04
C VAL A 48 7.30 -9.40 14.29
N VAL A 49 8.40 -9.16 14.99
CA VAL A 49 9.68 -8.75 14.37
C VAL A 49 10.18 -9.80 13.37
N CYS A 50 10.11 -11.09 13.71
CA CYS A 50 10.48 -12.16 12.78
C CYS A 50 9.57 -12.19 11.54
N GLN A 51 8.27 -11.90 11.68
CA GLN A 51 7.38 -11.80 10.52
C GLN A 51 7.75 -10.62 9.62
N VAL A 52 8.08 -9.46 10.21
CA VAL A 52 8.56 -8.28 9.46
C VAL A 52 9.84 -8.61 8.70
N HIS A 53 10.80 -9.26 9.35
CA HIS A 53 12.03 -9.73 8.72
C HIS A 53 11.73 -10.65 7.53
N ALA A 54 10.81 -11.59 7.71
CA ALA A 54 10.46 -12.55 6.67
C ALA A 54 9.77 -11.92 5.44
N PHE A 55 9.23 -10.70 5.54
CA PHE A 55 8.77 -9.92 4.38
C PHE A 55 9.90 -9.23 3.63
N GLN A 56 11.01 -8.93 4.30
CA GLN A 56 12.19 -8.30 3.70
C GLN A 56 13.07 -9.29 2.94
N GLU A 57 13.01 -10.57 3.29
CA GLU A 57 13.79 -11.64 2.64
C GLU A 57 13.43 -11.83 1.15
N ALA A 58 12.18 -11.56 0.77
CA ALA A 58 11.72 -11.67 -0.61
C ALA A 58 11.84 -10.31 -1.31
N VAL A 59 12.81 -10.19 -2.22
CA VAL A 59 13.02 -8.97 -3.02
C VAL A 59 12.15 -8.99 -4.27
N TYR A 60 11.57 -7.84 -4.62
CA TYR A 60 10.85 -7.70 -5.88
C TYR A 60 11.79 -7.83 -7.08
N PRO A 61 11.44 -8.61 -8.12
CA PRO A 61 12.31 -8.85 -9.28
C PRO A 61 12.35 -7.67 -10.28
N TYR A 62 12.01 -6.45 -9.84
CA TYR A 62 12.00 -5.27 -10.70
C TYR A 62 13.40 -4.68 -10.81
N SER A 63 13.78 -4.28 -12.02
CA SER A 63 14.99 -3.48 -12.23
C SER A 63 14.76 -2.06 -11.73
N PRO A 64 15.73 -1.44 -11.05
CA PRO A 64 15.58 -0.09 -10.52
C PRO A 64 15.62 0.95 -11.66
N ASP A 65 14.51 1.65 -11.86
CA ASP A 65 14.44 2.86 -12.69
C ASP A 65 14.69 4.10 -11.80
N ARG A 66 15.91 4.65 -11.89
CA ARG A 66 16.35 5.75 -11.03
C ARG A 66 15.66 7.07 -11.38
N GLU A 67 15.33 7.31 -12.65
CA GLU A 67 14.66 8.54 -13.07
C GLU A 67 13.22 8.56 -12.56
N LEU A 68 12.51 7.43 -12.73
CA LEU A 68 11.16 7.27 -12.20
C LEU A 68 11.14 7.39 -10.68
N GLN A 69 12.08 6.76 -9.97
CA GLN A 69 12.19 6.87 -8.52
C GLN A 69 12.40 8.31 -8.06
N ALA A 70 13.33 9.05 -8.67
CA ALA A 70 13.58 10.45 -8.34
C ALA A 70 12.34 11.34 -8.62
N TYR A 71 11.66 11.11 -9.74
CA TYR A 71 10.42 11.79 -10.08
C TYR A 71 9.33 11.53 -9.02
N LEU A 72 9.09 10.26 -8.66
CA LEU A 72 8.10 9.88 -7.66
C LEU A 72 8.44 10.47 -6.29
N GLN A 73 9.70 10.42 -5.86
CA GLN A 73 10.14 11.01 -4.58
C GLN A 73 9.89 12.52 -4.53
N ARG A 74 10.26 13.26 -5.59
CA ARG A 74 9.99 14.71 -5.68
C ARG A 74 8.48 14.99 -5.63
N ARG A 75 7.68 14.18 -6.31
CA ARG A 75 6.22 14.35 -6.37
C ARG A 75 5.56 14.04 -5.02
N ILE A 76 6.00 12.98 -4.33
CA ILE A 76 5.57 12.66 -2.96
C ILE A 76 5.92 13.81 -2.01
N ALA A 77 7.16 14.32 -2.04
CA ALA A 77 7.58 15.41 -1.17
C ALA A 77 6.75 16.70 -1.38
N ARG A 78 6.46 17.04 -2.65
CA ARG A 78 5.59 18.18 -2.99
C ARG A 78 4.17 18.01 -2.47
N LEU A 79 3.63 16.79 -2.50
CA LEU A 79 2.26 16.51 -2.12
C LEU A 79 2.10 16.18 -0.63
N ALA A 80 3.18 15.87 0.09
CA ALA A 80 3.13 15.51 1.51
C ALA A 80 2.55 16.62 2.40
N THR A 81 2.69 17.88 2.00
CA THR A 81 2.14 19.04 2.70
C THR A 81 0.80 19.52 2.11
N SER A 82 0.33 18.88 1.05
CA SER A 82 -0.93 19.23 0.39
C SER A 82 -2.09 18.45 1.01
N ASP A 83 -3.25 19.07 1.12
CA ASP A 83 -4.47 18.36 1.51
C ASP A 83 -4.93 17.45 0.36
N ILE A 84 -4.55 16.17 0.44
CA ILE A 84 -4.81 15.17 -0.59
C ILE A 84 -6.31 14.98 -0.81
N HIS A 85 -7.15 15.19 0.22
CA HIS A 85 -8.61 15.09 0.08
C HIS A 85 -9.17 16.25 -0.75
N LEU A 86 -8.64 17.46 -0.56
CA LEU A 86 -8.98 18.63 -1.36
C LEU A 86 -8.53 18.47 -2.82
N LEU A 87 -7.32 17.93 -3.04
CA LEU A 87 -6.78 17.65 -4.37
C LEU A 87 -7.52 16.52 -5.11
N ALA A 88 -7.96 15.49 -4.38
CA ALA A 88 -8.73 14.38 -4.94
C ALA A 88 -10.14 14.83 -5.33
N ALA A 89 -10.79 15.69 -4.54
CA ALA A 89 -12.11 16.24 -4.86
C ALA A 89 -12.10 17.05 -6.17
N ASP A 90 -11.05 17.84 -6.40
CA ASP A 90 -10.87 18.62 -7.63
C ASP A 90 -10.52 17.73 -8.84
N SER A 91 -9.75 16.66 -8.60
CA SER A 91 -9.36 15.68 -9.63
C SER A 91 -10.52 14.77 -10.06
N ASP A 92 -11.35 14.31 -9.11
CA ASP A 92 -12.53 13.46 -9.38
C ASP A 92 -13.58 14.22 -10.20
N ALA A 93 -13.77 15.52 -9.94
CA ALA A 93 -14.64 16.37 -10.75
C ALA A 93 -14.17 16.39 -12.23
N GLY A 94 -12.86 16.50 -12.46
CA GLY A 94 -12.26 16.42 -13.80
C GLY A 94 -12.33 15.02 -14.43
N LEU A 95 -12.13 13.96 -13.66
CA LEU A 95 -12.18 12.58 -14.14
C LEU A 95 -13.61 12.14 -14.51
N GLN A 96 -14.59 12.53 -13.70
CA GLN A 96 -16.01 12.27 -13.97
C GLN A 96 -16.47 13.03 -15.22
N GLN A 97 -16.10 14.31 -15.35
CA GLN A 97 -16.48 15.12 -16.51
C GLN A 97 -15.86 14.60 -17.82
N THR A 98 -14.61 14.12 -17.78
CA THR A 98 -13.95 13.53 -18.95
C THR A 98 -14.56 12.18 -19.34
N SER A 99 -14.87 11.32 -18.37
CA SER A 99 -15.56 10.05 -18.57
C SER A 99 -16.98 10.24 -19.15
N GLU A 100 -17.76 11.18 -18.63
CA GLU A 100 -19.08 11.53 -19.18
C GLU A 100 -19.01 12.05 -20.61
N ARG A 101 -18.02 12.89 -20.93
CA ARG A 101 -17.84 13.41 -22.28
C ARG A 101 -17.45 12.32 -23.28
N GLN A 102 -16.63 11.36 -22.87
CA GLN A 102 -16.22 10.23 -23.70
C GLN A 102 -17.38 9.24 -23.93
N THR A 103 -18.14 8.92 -22.88
CA THR A 103 -19.30 8.03 -22.96
C THR A 103 -20.42 8.62 -23.84
N ARG A 104 -20.69 9.94 -23.75
CA ARG A 104 -21.62 10.62 -24.66
C ARG A 104 -21.17 10.53 -26.13
N LYS A 105 -19.90 10.82 -26.42
CA LYS A 105 -19.32 10.69 -27.78
C LYS A 105 -19.42 9.26 -28.33
N MET A 106 -19.17 8.25 -27.49
CA MET A 106 -19.27 6.84 -27.88
C MET A 106 -20.74 6.46 -28.16
N LYS A 107 -21.67 6.90 -27.31
CA LYS A 107 -23.11 6.68 -27.49
C LYS A 107 -23.63 7.33 -28.77
N ASP A 108 -23.16 8.54 -29.09
CA ASP A 108 -23.56 9.25 -30.31
C ASP A 108 -23.01 8.58 -31.57
N LYS A 109 -21.78 8.05 -31.52
CA LYS A 109 -21.24 7.22 -32.61
C LYS A 109 -22.06 5.94 -32.80
N LEU A 110 -22.41 5.24 -31.73
CA LEU A 110 -23.27 4.05 -31.78
C LEU A 110 -24.66 4.36 -32.35
N LYS A 111 -25.26 5.49 -31.98
CA LYS A 111 -26.54 5.94 -32.56
C LYS A 111 -26.44 6.22 -34.05
N ARG A 112 -25.36 6.86 -34.51
CA ARG A 112 -25.14 7.15 -35.94
C ARG A 112 -24.94 5.87 -36.75
N VAL A 113 -24.17 4.91 -36.23
CA VAL A 113 -24.01 3.59 -36.86
C VAL A 113 -25.35 2.86 -36.93
N LYS A 114 -26.14 2.86 -35.85
CA LYS A 114 -27.46 2.24 -35.84
C LYS A 114 -28.43 2.86 -36.85
N ALA A 115 -28.36 4.17 -37.09
CA ALA A 115 -29.18 4.87 -38.08
C ALA A 115 -28.72 4.67 -39.53
N THR A 116 -27.50 4.18 -39.77
CA THR A 116 -26.98 3.87 -41.12
C THR A 116 -27.31 2.45 -41.57
N PHE A 117 -27.89 1.63 -40.69
CA PHE A 117 -28.35 0.27 -40.99
C PHE A 117 -29.89 0.16 -41.10
N GLN A 118 -30.59 1.28 -41.28
CA GLN A 118 -32.00 1.34 -41.73
C GLN A 118 -32.05 1.86 -43.15
#